data_AF-A0A1F3LEV5-F1
#
_entry.id   AF-A0A1F3LEV5-F1
#
_cell.length_a   1.000
_cell.length_b   1.000
_cell.length_c   1.000
_cell.angle_alpha   90.00
_cell.angle_beta   90.00
_cell.angle_gamma   90.00
#
_symmetry.space_group_name_H-M   'P 1'
#
loop_
_entity.id
_entity.type
_entity.pdbx_description
1 polymer ?
#
loop_
_entity_poly.entity_id
_entity_poly.type
_entity_poly.pdbx_seq_one_letter_code
_entity_poly.pdbx_strand_id
1 'polypeptide(L)'
;MKIIWFLISLCLFYACKEKVAVEEKPVTQSGCSAASTGFTPLNDLGTGTFTNAWGDKWKGGLYPNGSNFIPPAHKAIGIQLANQVLGLNAEGNPDAINGKIVWLSIGMSNATQETQQFIPLAKAFLNKNSMLTFVDGAVGGMTATYISTVTYPNYTTYWNTVANRLSTAGVTAKQVQIIWLKEANAAGTTPVKQYYDSLTVQFKRIMHELKNRFPNVKQCYIASRISARYATTTLNPEPYSYYTGWAVKKVIEEQINGDSQLTYSGTNAKSPWLAWGIYLWSDGSTPQITNPNVFWNCQTDLNASDGTHPSATGAKKVGNLLVTFFSTDSTSTPWFLE
;
A
#
# COMPACT_ATOMS: atom_id res chain seq x y z
N MET A 1 -87.18 -6.77 16.81
CA MET A 1 -86.22 -6.30 17.82
C MET A 1 -84.83 -6.46 17.21
N LYS A 2 -84.07 -5.36 17.11
CA LYS A 2 -82.78 -5.23 16.39
C LYS A 2 -81.66 -6.09 17.01
N ILE A 3 -80.61 -6.36 16.23
CA ILE A 3 -79.14 -6.25 16.53
C ILE A 3 -78.41 -7.21 15.56
N ILE A 4 -77.97 -6.72 14.39
CA ILE A 4 -76.64 -6.16 14.06
C ILE A 4 -75.56 -7.23 13.90
N TRP A 5 -75.18 -7.47 12.65
CA TRP A 5 -74.01 -8.24 12.22
C TRP A 5 -72.75 -7.36 12.36
N PHE A 6 -71.70 -7.87 12.99
CA PHE A 6 -70.36 -7.25 12.98
C PHE A 6 -69.44 -8.08 12.07
N LEU A 7 -69.07 -7.49 10.93
CA LEU A 7 -67.94 -7.91 10.11
C LEU A 7 -66.66 -7.37 10.76
N ILE A 8 -65.76 -8.27 11.19
CA ILE A 8 -64.40 -7.90 11.61
C ILE A 8 -63.49 -8.13 10.40
N SER A 9 -63.03 -7.03 9.83
CA SER A 9 -61.88 -6.98 8.91
C SER A 9 -60.61 -6.95 9.76
N LEU A 10 -59.67 -7.87 9.55
CA LEU A 10 -58.32 -7.73 10.12
C LEU A 10 -57.25 -8.07 9.08
N CYS A 11 -56.41 -7.06 8.85
CA CYS A 11 -55.39 -6.95 7.83
C CYS A 11 -54.28 -8.00 7.95
N LEU A 12 -53.81 -8.49 6.80
CA LEU A 12 -52.53 -9.17 6.67
C LEU A 12 -51.38 -8.18 6.95
N PHE A 13 -50.59 -8.45 7.99
CA PHE A 13 -49.28 -7.81 8.16
C PHE A 13 -48.21 -8.66 7.47
N TYR A 14 -47.73 -8.15 6.34
CA TYR A 14 -46.51 -8.62 5.67
C TYR A 14 -45.31 -8.14 6.51
N ALA A 15 -44.66 -9.05 7.23
CA ALA A 15 -43.43 -8.72 7.96
C ALA A 15 -42.26 -8.62 6.96
N CYS A 16 -41.93 -7.39 6.58
CA CYS A 16 -40.70 -7.08 5.86
C CYS A 16 -39.54 -7.22 6.85
N LYS A 17 -38.64 -8.20 6.65
CA LYS A 17 -37.38 -8.29 7.39
C LYS A 17 -36.49 -7.11 6.97
N GLU A 18 -36.49 -6.05 7.77
CA GLU A 18 -35.48 -4.99 7.67
C GLU A 18 -34.10 -5.60 7.90
N LYS A 19 -33.21 -5.37 6.93
CA LYS A 19 -31.78 -5.64 7.07
C LYS A 19 -31.22 -4.60 8.04
N VAL A 20 -30.75 -5.07 9.19
CA VAL A 20 -29.99 -4.28 10.15
C VAL A 20 -28.78 -3.69 9.43
N ALA A 21 -28.75 -2.37 9.30
CA ALA A 21 -27.54 -1.64 8.94
C ALA A 21 -26.51 -1.87 10.05
N VAL A 22 -25.28 -2.21 9.67
CA VAL A 22 -24.17 -2.26 10.61
C VAL A 22 -23.86 -0.81 10.99
N GLU A 23 -24.37 -0.40 12.15
CA GLU A 23 -24.04 0.86 12.79
C GLU A 23 -22.53 0.89 13.07
N GLU A 24 -21.82 1.91 12.58
CA GLU A 24 -20.42 2.15 12.94
C GLU A 24 -20.35 2.42 14.44
N LYS A 25 -20.05 1.40 15.24
CA LYS A 25 -19.86 1.56 16.68
C LYS A 25 -18.64 2.47 16.91
N PRO A 26 -18.77 3.54 17.72
CA PRO A 26 -17.62 4.33 18.11
C PRO A 26 -16.63 3.44 18.85
N VAL A 27 -15.35 3.49 18.45
CA VAL A 27 -14.28 2.72 19.08
C VAL A 27 -14.05 3.28 20.49
N THR A 28 -14.65 2.66 21.50
CA THR A 28 -14.59 3.14 22.90
C THR A 28 -13.30 2.75 23.64
N GLN A 29 -12.28 2.23 22.94
CA GLN A 29 -10.98 1.94 23.57
C GLN A 29 -9.84 1.98 22.56
N SER A 30 -8.86 2.87 22.79
CA SER A 30 -7.61 2.97 22.03
C SER A 30 -6.48 2.16 22.69
N GLY A 31 -5.37 1.94 21.97
CA GLY A 31 -4.22 1.18 22.50
C GLY A 31 -4.45 -0.33 22.46
N CYS A 32 -3.63 -1.10 23.19
CA CYS A 32 -3.60 -2.57 23.05
C CYS A 32 -4.86 -3.32 23.49
N SER A 33 -5.79 -2.66 24.18
CA SER A 33 -7.09 -3.21 24.54
C SER A 33 -8.20 -2.91 23.51
N ALA A 34 -7.88 -2.22 22.40
CA ALA A 34 -8.84 -1.93 21.35
C ALA A 34 -9.50 -3.20 20.81
N ALA A 35 -10.84 -3.16 20.70
CA ALA A 35 -11.63 -4.24 20.12
C ALA A 35 -11.31 -4.44 18.61
N SER A 36 -11.71 -5.60 18.08
CA SER A 36 -11.64 -5.88 16.64
C SER A 36 -12.40 -4.80 15.85
N THR A 37 -11.86 -4.39 14.71
CA THR A 37 -12.56 -3.49 13.79
C THR A 37 -13.72 -4.20 13.09
N GLY A 38 -13.68 -5.53 13.00
CA GLY A 38 -14.62 -6.34 12.24
C GLY A 38 -14.39 -6.29 10.73
N PHE A 39 -13.41 -5.53 10.24
CA PHE A 39 -13.09 -5.50 8.82
C PHE A 39 -12.32 -6.75 8.38
N THR A 40 -12.64 -7.25 7.19
CA THR A 40 -11.95 -8.38 6.58
C THR A 40 -10.83 -7.88 5.66
N PRO A 41 -9.61 -8.44 5.70
CA PRO A 41 -8.54 -8.07 4.78
C PRO A 41 -8.96 -8.18 3.31
N LEU A 42 -8.45 -7.31 2.43
CA LEU A 42 -8.86 -7.27 1.01
C LEU A 42 -8.63 -8.62 0.32
N ASN A 43 -7.49 -9.25 0.56
CA ASN A 43 -7.17 -10.55 -0.01
C ASN A 43 -8.08 -11.67 0.53
N ASP A 44 -8.48 -11.61 1.78
CA ASP A 44 -9.38 -12.59 2.39
C ASP A 44 -10.84 -12.40 1.95
N LEU A 45 -11.25 -11.16 1.62
CA LEU A 45 -12.55 -10.91 0.99
C LEU A 45 -12.66 -11.61 -0.37
N GLY A 46 -11.57 -11.67 -1.15
CA GLY A 46 -11.55 -12.29 -2.47
C GLY A 46 -12.69 -11.82 -3.38
N THR A 47 -13.55 -12.73 -3.82
CA THR A 47 -14.73 -12.42 -4.66
C THR A 47 -15.91 -11.82 -3.89
N GLY A 48 -15.84 -11.80 -2.56
CA GLY A 48 -16.82 -11.16 -1.68
C GLY A 48 -16.82 -9.63 -1.77
N THR A 49 -17.72 -9.01 -1.02
CA THR A 49 -17.93 -7.55 -1.05
C THR A 49 -17.81 -6.91 0.32
N PHE A 50 -17.16 -5.75 0.38
CA PHE A 50 -17.18 -4.82 1.50
C PHE A 50 -18.17 -3.69 1.20
N THR A 51 -19.03 -3.33 2.17
CA THR A 51 -19.85 -2.12 2.07
C THR A 51 -19.08 -1.00 2.76
N ASN A 52 -18.70 0.03 2.01
CA ASN A 52 -17.89 1.11 2.54
C ASN A 52 -18.73 2.10 3.38
N ALA A 53 -18.04 3.07 3.99
CA ALA A 53 -18.62 4.05 4.92
C ALA A 53 -19.67 4.99 4.28
N TRP A 54 -19.88 4.90 2.96
CA TRP A 54 -20.82 5.73 2.20
C TRP A 54 -21.82 4.87 1.41
N GLY A 55 -21.87 3.56 1.71
CA GLY A 55 -22.91 2.65 1.23
C GLY A 55 -22.60 1.92 -0.08
N ASP A 56 -21.47 2.20 -0.74
CA ASP A 56 -21.11 1.48 -1.97
C ASP A 56 -20.57 0.09 -1.64
N LYS A 57 -20.83 -0.86 -2.54
CA LYS A 57 -20.28 -2.22 -2.45
C LYS A 57 -19.04 -2.36 -3.31
N TRP A 58 -17.92 -2.69 -2.67
CA TRP A 58 -16.66 -2.94 -3.34
C TRP A 58 -16.29 -4.41 -3.30
N LYS A 59 -15.85 -4.95 -4.44
CA LYS A 59 -15.33 -6.30 -4.51
C LYS A 59 -13.90 -6.35 -3.93
N GLY A 60 -13.64 -7.35 -3.10
CA GLY A 60 -12.33 -7.62 -2.51
C GLY A 60 -11.28 -8.07 -3.52
N GLY A 61 -10.31 -8.85 -3.05
CA GLY A 61 -9.12 -9.24 -3.79
C GLY A 61 -8.11 -8.11 -3.90
N LEU A 62 -6.86 -8.44 -4.21
CA LEU A 62 -5.81 -7.45 -4.47
C LEU A 62 -5.88 -6.88 -5.91
N TYR A 63 -6.49 -7.61 -6.83
CA TYR A 63 -6.57 -7.31 -8.26
C TYR A 63 -8.02 -7.37 -8.78
N PRO A 64 -8.29 -6.96 -10.04
CA PRO A 64 -9.62 -6.98 -10.61
C PRO A 64 -10.37 -8.29 -10.40
N ASN A 65 -11.69 -8.18 -10.27
CA ASN A 65 -12.63 -9.30 -10.14
C ASN A 65 -12.48 -10.15 -8.87
N GLY A 66 -11.80 -9.67 -7.83
CA GLY A 66 -11.66 -10.42 -6.57
C GLY A 66 -10.44 -11.35 -6.55
N SER A 67 -9.51 -11.19 -7.49
CA SER A 67 -8.31 -12.01 -7.58
C SER A 67 -7.24 -11.54 -6.59
N ASN A 68 -6.47 -12.48 -6.05
CA ASN A 68 -5.22 -12.18 -5.32
C ASN A 68 -3.97 -12.34 -6.18
N PHE A 69 -4.14 -12.69 -7.45
CA PHE A 69 -3.05 -12.86 -8.41
C PHE A 69 -3.06 -11.74 -9.45
N ILE A 70 -1.86 -11.27 -9.82
CA ILE A 70 -1.67 -10.31 -10.92
C ILE A 70 -2.32 -10.89 -12.19
N PRO A 71 -3.17 -10.13 -12.90
CA PRO A 71 -3.75 -10.59 -14.17
C PRO A 71 -2.66 -11.01 -15.16
N PRO A 72 -2.83 -12.14 -15.89
CA PRO A 72 -1.75 -12.74 -16.70
C PRO A 72 -1.05 -11.78 -17.67
N ALA A 73 -1.80 -10.92 -18.36
CA ALA A 73 -1.24 -9.93 -19.29
C ALA A 73 -0.36 -8.89 -18.57
N HIS A 74 -0.85 -8.36 -17.44
CA HIS A 74 -0.09 -7.41 -16.61
C HIS A 74 1.14 -8.06 -15.99
N LYS A 75 1.03 -9.34 -15.58
CA LYS A 75 2.13 -10.14 -15.03
C LYS A 75 3.23 -10.38 -16.07
N ALA A 76 2.86 -10.75 -17.30
CA ALA A 76 3.83 -10.98 -18.38
C ALA A 76 4.67 -9.72 -18.67
N ILE A 77 4.02 -8.56 -18.65
CA ILE A 77 4.70 -7.26 -18.78
C ILE A 77 5.62 -7.00 -17.57
N GLY A 78 5.14 -7.26 -16.35
CA GLY A 78 5.96 -7.16 -15.14
C GLY A 78 7.23 -7.99 -15.23
N ILE A 79 7.12 -9.26 -15.65
CA ILE A 79 8.26 -10.16 -15.89
C ILE A 79 9.18 -9.62 -16.99
N GLN A 80 8.63 -9.13 -18.11
CA GLN A 80 9.44 -8.55 -19.18
C GLN A 80 10.26 -7.34 -18.69
N LEU A 81 9.63 -6.44 -17.93
CA LEU A 81 10.31 -5.29 -17.34
C LEU A 81 11.37 -5.73 -16.33
N ALA A 82 11.09 -6.77 -15.53
CA ALA A 82 12.03 -7.32 -14.58
C ALA A 82 13.31 -7.83 -15.26
N ASN A 83 13.17 -8.56 -16.38
CA ASN A 83 14.29 -9.06 -17.18
C ASN A 83 15.08 -7.94 -17.90
N GLN A 84 14.53 -6.72 -17.98
CA GLN A 84 15.25 -5.56 -18.53
C GLN A 84 15.98 -4.74 -17.48
N VAL A 85 15.83 -5.08 -16.20
CA VAL A 85 16.60 -4.44 -15.12
C VAL A 85 18.03 -4.94 -15.20
N LEU A 86 18.98 -4.01 -15.22
CA LEU A 86 20.39 -4.30 -15.42
C LEU A 86 21.25 -3.28 -14.69
N GLY A 87 22.54 -3.56 -14.48
CA GLY A 87 23.46 -2.58 -13.88
C GLY A 87 23.55 -1.31 -14.73
N LEU A 88 23.29 -0.14 -14.12
CA LEU A 88 23.41 1.17 -14.78
C LEU A 88 24.59 1.96 -14.20
N ASN A 89 25.32 2.67 -15.04
CA ASN A 89 26.31 3.65 -14.61
C ASN A 89 25.65 4.96 -14.10
N ALA A 90 26.45 5.93 -13.65
CA ALA A 90 25.93 7.19 -13.09
C ALA A 90 25.09 8.00 -14.10
N GLU A 91 25.38 7.89 -15.39
CA GLU A 91 24.64 8.54 -16.48
C GLU A 91 23.34 7.81 -16.84
N GLY A 92 23.08 6.64 -16.25
CA GLY A 92 21.90 5.82 -16.52
C GLY A 92 22.02 4.92 -17.74
N ASN A 93 23.25 4.69 -18.23
CA ASN A 93 23.53 3.78 -19.33
C ASN A 93 23.88 2.38 -18.80
N PRO A 94 23.56 1.30 -19.55
CA PRO A 94 23.98 -0.06 -19.19
C PRO A 94 25.49 -0.18 -18.93
N ASP A 95 25.84 -0.79 -17.80
CA ASP A 95 27.21 -1.14 -17.41
C ASP A 95 27.19 -2.48 -16.69
N ALA A 96 27.62 -3.53 -17.39
CA ALA A 96 27.60 -4.90 -16.90
C ALA A 96 28.71 -5.21 -15.87
N ILE A 97 29.66 -4.30 -15.64
CA ILE A 97 30.80 -4.53 -14.75
C ILE A 97 30.66 -3.71 -13.48
N ASN A 98 30.46 -2.40 -13.62
CA ASN A 98 30.44 -1.47 -12.48
C ASN A 98 29.06 -0.87 -12.20
N GLY A 99 28.07 -1.21 -13.02
CA GLY A 99 26.72 -0.69 -12.91
C GLY A 99 26.03 -1.06 -11.60
N LYS A 100 25.00 -0.29 -11.28
CA LYS A 100 24.14 -0.48 -10.11
C LYS A 100 22.69 -0.64 -10.51
N ILE A 101 21.99 -1.54 -9.82
CA ILE A 101 20.54 -1.62 -9.82
C ILE A 101 20.07 -0.94 -8.54
N VAL A 102 19.52 0.27 -8.63
CA VAL A 102 19.06 0.97 -7.43
C VAL A 102 17.61 0.65 -7.15
N TRP A 103 17.39 0.10 -5.96
CA TRP A 103 16.10 -0.03 -5.31
C TRP A 103 15.92 1.13 -4.34
N LEU A 104 14.78 1.81 -4.39
CA LEU A 104 14.50 3.01 -3.60
C LEU A 104 13.15 2.88 -2.87
N SER A 105 13.14 3.09 -1.56
CA SER A 105 11.87 3.30 -0.85
C SER A 105 11.38 4.74 -1.04
N ILE A 106 10.07 4.92 -1.17
CA ILE A 106 9.39 6.22 -1.17
C ILE A 106 8.26 6.14 -0.16
N GLY A 107 8.15 7.13 0.71
CA GLY A 107 7.05 7.20 1.66
C GLY A 107 7.36 7.97 2.94
N MET A 108 6.51 7.74 3.94
CA MET A 108 6.56 8.40 5.25
C MET A 108 7.31 7.59 6.31
N SER A 109 7.19 7.96 7.60
CA SER A 109 7.92 7.38 8.74
C SER A 109 7.83 5.85 8.85
N ASN A 110 6.65 5.26 8.60
CA ASN A 110 6.47 3.81 8.63
C ASN A 110 7.36 3.15 7.57
N ALA A 111 7.39 3.71 6.36
CA ALA A 111 8.22 3.21 5.27
C ALA A 111 9.71 3.35 5.60
N THR A 112 10.14 4.45 6.22
CA THR A 112 11.52 4.64 6.72
C THR A 112 11.90 3.53 7.72
N GLN A 113 11.09 3.33 8.77
CA GLN A 113 11.37 2.36 9.83
C GLN A 113 11.46 0.92 9.28
N GLU A 114 10.52 0.56 8.40
CA GLU A 114 10.48 -0.75 7.74
C GLU A 114 11.65 -0.94 6.76
N THR A 115 11.98 0.09 5.99
CA THR A 115 13.12 0.06 5.06
C THR A 115 14.45 -0.12 5.79
N GLN A 116 14.63 0.55 6.93
CA GLN A 116 15.84 0.45 7.73
C GLN A 116 16.06 -0.94 8.32
N GLN A 117 14.98 -1.72 8.54
CA GLN A 117 15.09 -3.13 8.90
C GLN A 117 15.22 -4.04 7.67
N PHE A 118 14.59 -3.71 6.55
CA PHE A 118 14.70 -4.44 5.29
C PHE A 118 16.12 -4.44 4.71
N ILE A 119 16.80 -3.29 4.64
CA ILE A 119 18.12 -3.15 4.02
C ILE A 119 19.15 -4.16 4.55
N PRO A 120 19.37 -4.30 5.88
CA PRO A 120 20.34 -5.28 6.39
C PRO A 120 19.91 -6.73 6.09
N LEU A 121 18.60 -7.04 6.12
CA LEU A 121 18.10 -8.37 5.77
C LEU A 121 18.34 -8.70 4.30
N ALA A 122 18.04 -7.76 3.40
CA ALA A 122 18.25 -7.92 1.96
C ALA A 122 19.75 -8.04 1.63
N LYS A 123 20.61 -7.23 2.26
CA LYS A 123 22.07 -7.31 2.09
C LYS A 123 22.65 -8.66 2.52
N ALA A 124 22.08 -9.28 3.55
CA ALA A 124 22.50 -10.59 4.05
C ALA A 124 21.86 -11.77 3.31
N PHE A 125 20.92 -11.53 2.39
CA PHE A 125 20.22 -12.60 1.68
C PHE A 125 21.16 -13.31 0.69
N LEU A 126 21.22 -14.64 0.78
CA LEU A 126 22.04 -15.47 -0.10
C LEU A 126 21.53 -15.39 -1.54
N ASN A 127 22.46 -15.39 -2.50
CA ASN A 127 22.17 -15.28 -3.94
C ASN A 127 21.46 -13.98 -4.35
N LYS A 128 21.51 -12.92 -3.53
CA LYS A 128 21.05 -11.59 -3.94
C LYS A 128 21.99 -11.01 -4.99
N ASN A 129 21.44 -10.52 -6.10
CA ASN A 129 22.16 -9.79 -7.15
C ASN A 129 23.16 -8.76 -6.57
N SER A 130 24.45 -8.98 -6.81
CA SER A 130 25.56 -8.16 -6.32
C SER A 130 25.56 -6.72 -6.83
N MET A 131 24.86 -6.40 -7.92
CA MET A 131 24.69 -5.04 -8.43
C MET A 131 23.65 -4.20 -7.66
N LEU A 132 22.87 -4.82 -6.76
CA LEU A 132 21.82 -4.11 -6.02
C LEU A 132 22.37 -3.12 -4.99
N THR A 133 21.89 -1.89 -5.08
CA THR A 133 22.03 -0.87 -4.05
C THR A 133 20.65 -0.51 -3.52
N PHE A 134 20.44 -0.67 -2.21
CA PHE A 134 19.19 -0.30 -1.54
C PHE A 134 19.33 1.07 -0.87
N VAL A 135 18.40 1.97 -1.16
CA VAL A 135 18.37 3.32 -0.60
C VAL A 135 17.03 3.57 0.10
N ASP A 136 17.10 4.05 1.33
CA ASP A 136 15.93 4.55 2.05
C ASP A 136 15.62 5.98 1.60
N GLY A 137 14.64 6.17 0.72
CA GLY A 137 14.19 7.49 0.30
C GLY A 137 13.02 8.03 1.13
N ALA A 138 12.40 7.19 1.97
CA ALA A 138 11.26 7.59 2.78
C ALA A 138 11.66 8.57 3.90
N VAL A 139 10.80 9.53 4.22
CA VAL A 139 11.09 10.58 5.21
C VAL A 139 9.94 10.70 6.21
N GLY A 140 10.28 10.69 7.50
CA GLY A 140 9.30 10.85 8.57
C GLY A 140 8.45 12.12 8.43
N GLY A 141 7.13 11.98 8.64
CA GLY A 141 6.18 13.09 8.56
C GLY A 141 5.83 13.56 7.14
N MET A 142 6.43 12.99 6.10
CA MET A 142 6.19 13.38 4.71
C MET A 142 5.11 12.48 4.11
N THR A 143 3.86 12.94 4.14
CA THR A 143 2.68 12.20 3.65
C THR A 143 2.52 12.27 2.13
N ALA A 144 1.62 11.44 1.58
CA ALA A 144 1.23 11.48 0.17
C ALA A 144 0.89 12.89 -0.31
N THR A 145 0.17 13.69 0.49
CA THR A 145 -0.15 15.09 0.16
C THR A 145 1.11 15.92 -0.06
N TYR A 146 2.08 15.82 0.84
CA TYR A 146 3.31 16.62 0.81
C TYR A 146 4.24 16.24 -0.33
N ILE A 147 4.38 14.95 -0.63
CA ILE A 147 5.34 14.50 -1.65
C ILE A 147 4.80 14.61 -3.08
N SER A 148 3.48 14.83 -3.24
CA SER A 148 2.79 14.85 -4.53
C SER A 148 2.24 16.21 -4.97
N THR A 149 2.38 17.24 -4.12
CA THR A 149 1.80 18.56 -4.37
C THR A 149 2.86 19.65 -4.28
N VAL A 150 3.34 20.11 -5.43
CA VAL A 150 4.44 21.10 -5.58
C VAL A 150 4.25 22.37 -4.75
N THR A 151 3.01 22.80 -4.52
CA THR A 151 2.71 24.02 -3.77
C THR A 151 2.85 23.86 -2.25
N TYR A 152 3.03 22.64 -1.73
CA TYR A 152 3.26 22.44 -0.29
C TYR A 152 4.74 22.69 0.03
N PRO A 153 5.06 23.44 1.10
CA PRO A 153 6.46 23.73 1.48
C PRO A 153 7.32 22.47 1.65
N ASN A 154 6.74 21.39 2.15
CA ASN A 154 7.41 20.11 2.40
C ASN A 154 7.81 19.35 1.13
N TYR A 155 7.21 19.66 -0.02
CA TYR A 155 7.44 18.94 -1.28
C TYR A 155 8.92 19.00 -1.69
N THR A 156 9.49 20.20 -1.76
CA THR A 156 10.89 20.39 -2.15
C THR A 156 11.83 19.76 -1.13
N THR A 157 11.53 19.89 0.17
CA THR A 157 12.34 19.29 1.25
C THR A 157 12.39 17.77 1.15
N TYR A 158 11.25 17.11 0.88
CA TYR A 158 11.21 15.66 0.70
C TYR A 158 12.11 15.22 -0.45
N TRP A 159 11.91 15.79 -1.64
CA TRP A 159 12.65 15.37 -2.83
C TRP A 159 14.13 15.72 -2.79
N ASN A 160 14.52 16.82 -2.13
CA ASN A 160 15.93 17.13 -1.85
C ASN A 160 16.54 16.10 -0.90
N THR A 161 15.79 15.63 0.09
CA THR A 161 16.25 14.58 0.99
C THR A 161 16.48 13.26 0.24
N VAL A 162 15.56 12.88 -0.65
CA VAL A 162 15.73 11.69 -1.52
C VAL A 162 17.00 11.83 -2.37
N ALA A 163 17.20 12.98 -3.03
CA ALA A 163 18.38 13.23 -3.85
C ALA A 163 19.68 13.15 -3.03
N ASN A 164 19.71 13.75 -1.83
CA ASN A 164 20.85 13.68 -0.93
C ASN A 164 21.17 12.24 -0.51
N ARG A 165 20.16 11.45 -0.16
CA ARG A 165 20.36 10.04 0.25
C ARG A 165 20.86 9.15 -0.88
N LEU A 166 20.39 9.37 -2.12
CA LEU A 166 20.96 8.72 -3.30
C LEU A 166 22.45 9.09 -3.46
N SER A 167 22.78 10.39 -3.37
CA SER A 167 24.16 10.86 -3.45
C SER A 167 25.06 10.29 -2.34
N THR A 168 24.57 10.21 -1.10
CA THR A 168 25.30 9.60 0.03
C THR A 168 25.54 8.11 -0.19
N ALA A 169 24.62 7.42 -0.85
CA ALA A 169 24.78 6.02 -1.25
C ALA A 169 25.68 5.84 -2.49
N GLY A 170 26.22 6.92 -3.07
CA GLY A 170 27.10 6.89 -4.24
C GLY A 170 26.38 6.52 -5.54
N VAL A 171 25.07 6.80 -5.63
CA VAL A 171 24.25 6.48 -6.80
C VAL A 171 23.44 7.69 -7.26
N THR A 172 22.95 7.66 -8.50
CA THR A 172 22.17 8.75 -9.11
C THR A 172 20.70 8.36 -9.28
N ALA A 173 19.85 9.37 -9.46
CA ALA A 173 18.44 9.18 -9.81
C ALA A 173 18.25 8.40 -11.13
N LYS A 174 19.24 8.45 -12.04
CA LYS A 174 19.20 7.70 -13.30
C LYS A 174 19.47 6.21 -13.12
N GLN A 175 20.01 5.77 -11.97
CA GLN A 175 20.24 4.35 -11.67
C GLN A 175 19.04 3.69 -10.97
N VAL A 176 18.05 4.48 -10.51
CA VAL A 176 16.83 3.99 -9.88
C VAL A 176 15.97 3.26 -10.90
N GLN A 177 15.75 1.98 -10.66
CA GLN A 177 14.95 1.10 -11.52
C GLN A 177 13.74 0.50 -10.80
N ILE A 178 13.85 0.29 -9.48
CA ILE A 178 12.82 -0.32 -8.65
C ILE A 178 12.44 0.62 -7.51
N ILE A 179 11.14 0.76 -7.30
CA ILE A 179 10.59 1.53 -6.17
C ILE A 179 9.71 0.65 -5.31
N TRP A 180 9.84 0.80 -4.00
CA TRP A 180 8.83 0.36 -3.04
C TRP A 180 8.15 1.57 -2.43
N LEU A 181 6.84 1.68 -2.62
CA LEU A 181 6.04 2.81 -2.18
C LEU A 181 5.13 2.41 -1.02
N LYS A 182 5.20 3.16 0.08
CA LYS A 182 4.22 3.05 1.16
C LYS A 182 3.86 4.42 1.71
N GLU A 183 2.62 4.82 1.48
CA GLU A 183 2.15 6.17 1.80
C GLU A 183 0.74 6.19 2.39
N ALA A 184 0.47 7.27 3.12
CA ALA A 184 -0.84 7.61 3.63
C ALA A 184 -0.92 9.11 3.90
N ASN A 185 -2.12 9.62 4.12
CA ASN A 185 -2.31 10.96 4.69
C ASN A 185 -2.59 10.91 6.19
N ALA A 186 -2.39 12.06 6.84
CA ALA A 186 -3.01 12.28 8.13
C ALA A 186 -4.54 12.30 7.96
N ALA A 187 -5.27 11.62 8.83
CA ALA A 187 -6.72 11.57 8.84
C ALA A 187 -7.29 12.87 9.42
N GLY A 188 -6.87 13.23 10.65
CA GLY A 188 -7.46 14.35 11.38
C GLY A 188 -8.97 14.18 11.50
N THR A 189 -9.73 15.16 11.04
CA THR A 189 -11.20 15.13 10.97
C THR A 189 -11.73 14.92 9.54
N THR A 190 -10.86 14.59 8.59
CA THR A 190 -11.22 14.42 7.17
C THR A 190 -12.20 13.27 7.00
N PRO A 191 -13.38 13.45 6.40
CA PRO A 191 -14.29 12.34 6.13
C PRO A 191 -13.61 11.21 5.35
N VAL A 192 -13.89 9.96 5.71
CA VAL A 192 -13.24 8.77 5.13
C VAL A 192 -13.33 8.73 3.60
N LYS A 193 -14.46 9.16 3.02
CA LYS A 193 -14.61 9.29 1.55
C LYS A 193 -13.59 10.24 0.96
N GLN A 194 -13.48 11.44 1.51
CA GLN A 194 -12.56 12.48 1.06
C GLN A 194 -11.10 12.05 1.24
N TYR A 195 -10.79 11.37 2.35
CA TYR A 195 -9.49 10.77 2.58
C TYR A 195 -9.12 9.77 1.47
N TYR A 196 -10.01 8.82 1.18
CA TYR A 196 -9.80 7.80 0.15
C TYR A 196 -9.63 8.41 -1.25
N ASP A 197 -10.53 9.33 -1.63
CA ASP A 197 -10.51 9.98 -2.94
C ASP A 197 -9.22 10.80 -3.13
N SER A 198 -8.82 11.58 -2.09
CA SER A 198 -7.58 12.36 -2.14
C SER A 198 -6.33 11.49 -2.22
N LEU A 199 -6.25 10.42 -1.44
CA LEU A 199 -5.11 9.51 -1.45
C LEU A 199 -4.95 8.82 -2.82
N THR A 200 -6.06 8.41 -3.44
CA THR A 200 -6.05 7.83 -4.80
C THR A 200 -5.47 8.80 -5.82
N VAL A 201 -5.93 10.06 -5.83
CA VAL A 201 -5.42 11.11 -6.73
C VAL A 201 -3.94 11.38 -6.49
N GLN A 202 -3.54 11.43 -5.22
CA GLN A 202 -2.15 11.68 -4.84
C GLN A 202 -1.23 10.53 -5.23
N PHE A 203 -1.67 9.28 -5.13
CA PHE A 203 -0.90 8.16 -5.64
C PHE A 203 -0.62 8.28 -7.14
N LYS A 204 -1.59 8.69 -7.97
CA LYS A 204 -1.34 8.97 -9.39
C LYS A 204 -0.28 10.06 -9.56
N ARG A 205 -0.42 11.18 -8.84
CA ARG A 205 0.57 12.28 -8.83
C ARG A 205 1.96 11.80 -8.41
N ILE A 206 2.07 10.95 -7.40
CA ILE A 206 3.33 10.31 -7.01
C ILE A 206 3.90 9.54 -8.18
N MET A 207 3.11 8.74 -8.91
CA MET A 207 3.64 8.00 -10.07
C MET A 207 4.23 8.92 -11.15
N HIS A 208 3.61 10.07 -11.40
CA HIS A 208 4.17 11.11 -12.27
C HIS A 208 5.50 11.65 -11.74
N GLU A 209 5.58 11.95 -10.43
CA GLU A 209 6.83 12.36 -9.78
C GLU A 209 7.93 11.31 -9.92
N LEU A 210 7.61 10.03 -9.67
CA LEU A 210 8.55 8.93 -9.81
C LEU A 210 9.10 8.86 -11.22
N LYS A 211 8.24 8.97 -12.24
CA LYS A 211 8.68 8.86 -13.62
C LYS A 211 9.47 10.06 -14.11
N ASN A 212 9.13 11.26 -13.64
CA ASN A 212 9.87 12.49 -13.95
C ASN A 212 11.27 12.50 -13.31
N ARG A 213 11.40 11.98 -12.09
CA ARG A 213 12.65 12.04 -11.31
C ARG A 213 13.58 10.87 -11.59
N PHE A 214 13.03 9.71 -11.89
CA PHE A 214 13.77 8.47 -12.09
C PHE A 214 13.51 7.95 -13.51
N PRO A 215 14.23 8.46 -14.53
CA PRO A 215 13.92 8.16 -15.92
C PRO A 215 13.96 6.67 -16.26
N ASN A 216 14.83 5.91 -15.57
CA ASN A 216 14.98 4.46 -15.74
C ASN A 216 14.10 3.61 -14.82
N VAL A 217 13.21 4.20 -14.01
CA VAL A 217 12.28 3.41 -13.18
C VAL A 217 11.38 2.57 -14.07
N LYS A 218 11.32 1.27 -13.75
CA LYS A 218 10.51 0.27 -14.47
C LYS A 218 9.34 -0.19 -13.62
N GLN A 219 9.58 -0.54 -12.36
CA GLN A 219 8.59 -1.16 -11.48
C GLN A 219 8.44 -0.37 -10.17
N CYS A 220 7.20 -0.17 -9.74
CA CYS A 220 6.86 0.35 -8.42
C CYS A 220 5.91 -0.64 -7.72
N TYR A 221 6.41 -1.21 -6.62
CA TYR A 221 5.68 -2.11 -5.75
C TYR A 221 5.04 -1.32 -4.63
N ILE A 222 3.71 -1.29 -4.56
CA ILE A 222 2.98 -0.50 -3.58
C ILE A 222 2.56 -1.39 -2.41
N ALA A 223 2.68 -0.87 -1.18
CA ALA A 223 2.21 -1.52 0.04
C ALA A 223 1.14 -0.68 0.75
N SER A 224 0.23 -1.37 1.45
CA SER A 224 -0.72 -0.72 2.35
C SER A 224 -0.04 -0.31 3.67
N ARG A 225 -0.76 0.42 4.52
CA ARG A 225 -0.43 0.49 5.94
C ARG A 225 -0.55 -0.87 6.63
N ILE A 226 0.19 -1.01 7.73
CA ILE A 226 -0.08 -2.03 8.75
C ILE A 226 -1.35 -1.65 9.53
N SER A 227 -1.88 -2.55 10.36
CA SER A 227 -3.06 -2.24 11.19
C SER A 227 -2.85 -0.97 12.03
N ALA A 228 -3.86 -0.10 12.07
CA ALA A 228 -3.92 1.02 12.98
C ALA A 228 -4.96 0.81 14.09
N ARG A 229 -5.40 -0.45 14.30
CA ARG A 229 -6.40 -0.82 15.32
C ARG A 229 -6.03 -0.32 16.71
N TYR A 230 -4.73 -0.28 17.01
CA TYR A 230 -4.22 0.10 18.33
C TYR A 230 -3.79 1.57 18.41
N ALA A 231 -3.96 2.35 17.33
CA ALA A 231 -3.50 3.73 17.29
C ALA A 231 -4.16 4.58 18.39
N THR A 232 -3.35 5.35 19.11
CA THR A 232 -3.79 6.32 20.12
C THR A 232 -3.71 7.75 19.60
N THR A 233 -3.25 7.94 18.36
CA THR A 233 -3.09 9.24 17.71
C THR A 233 -4.12 9.42 16.59
N THR A 234 -4.37 10.68 16.22
CA THR A 234 -5.25 11.04 15.08
C THR A 234 -4.51 11.07 13.74
N LEU A 235 -3.28 10.54 13.69
CA LEU A 235 -2.48 10.52 12.46
C LEU A 235 -3.17 9.68 11.39
N ASN A 236 -3.36 8.38 11.57
CA ASN A 236 -4.07 7.55 10.60
C ASN A 236 -4.69 6.34 11.30
N PRO A 237 -5.66 6.55 12.22
CA PRO A 237 -6.31 5.45 12.92
C PRO A 237 -7.22 4.65 11.97
N GLU A 238 -7.80 3.56 12.45
CA GLU A 238 -8.88 2.90 11.71
C GLU A 238 -10.12 3.80 11.63
N PRO A 239 -10.90 3.77 10.53
CA PRO A 239 -10.73 2.88 9.37
C PRO A 239 -9.73 3.40 8.31
N TYR A 240 -9.11 4.56 8.49
CA TYR A 240 -8.29 5.19 7.45
C TYR A 240 -7.12 4.31 6.99
N SER A 241 -6.47 3.59 7.92
CA SER A 241 -5.44 2.62 7.57
C SER A 241 -5.97 1.49 6.68
N TYR A 242 -7.12 0.90 7.01
CA TYR A 242 -7.81 -0.06 6.14
C TYR A 242 -8.09 0.50 4.73
N TYR A 243 -8.53 1.75 4.63
CA TYR A 243 -8.79 2.42 3.34
C TYR A 243 -7.52 2.71 2.52
N THR A 244 -6.31 2.70 3.11
CA THR A 244 -5.07 2.76 2.31
C THR A 244 -4.96 1.57 1.36
N GLY A 245 -5.36 0.36 1.81
CA GLY A 245 -5.36 -0.83 0.97
C GLY A 245 -6.33 -0.70 -0.21
N TRP A 246 -7.51 -0.16 0.03
CA TRP A 246 -8.49 0.11 -1.02
C TRP A 246 -8.01 1.17 -2.03
N ALA A 247 -7.30 2.21 -1.59
CA ALA A 247 -6.74 3.23 -2.47
C ALA A 247 -5.63 2.63 -3.37
N VAL A 248 -4.76 1.80 -2.80
CA VAL A 248 -3.72 1.09 -3.57
C VAL A 248 -4.35 0.14 -4.59
N LYS A 249 -5.35 -0.66 -4.18
CA LYS A 249 -6.11 -1.52 -5.09
C LYS A 249 -6.64 -0.72 -6.27
N LYS A 250 -7.33 0.40 -6.01
CA LYS A 250 -7.93 1.24 -7.05
C LYS A 250 -6.89 1.72 -8.07
N VAL A 251 -5.75 2.25 -7.62
CA VAL A 251 -4.71 2.78 -8.54
C VAL A 251 -4.11 1.68 -9.40
N ILE A 252 -3.87 0.48 -8.84
CA ILE A 252 -3.39 -0.67 -9.60
C ILE A 252 -4.45 -1.13 -10.61
N GLU A 253 -5.71 -1.24 -10.22
CA GLU A 253 -6.82 -1.60 -11.11
C GLU A 253 -7.00 -0.59 -12.24
N GLU A 254 -6.90 0.71 -11.95
CA GLU A 254 -6.98 1.78 -12.95
C GLU A 254 -5.82 1.70 -13.97
N GLN A 255 -4.59 1.40 -13.53
CA GLN A 255 -3.49 1.16 -14.47
C GLN A 255 -3.74 -0.06 -15.36
N ILE A 256 -4.18 -1.18 -14.77
CA ILE A 256 -4.49 -2.42 -15.51
C ILE A 256 -5.59 -2.17 -16.54
N ASN A 257 -6.57 -1.33 -16.20
CA ASN A 257 -7.69 -0.97 -17.06
C ASN A 257 -7.36 0.16 -18.07
N GLY A 258 -6.10 0.61 -18.15
CA GLY A 258 -5.63 1.54 -19.18
C GLY A 258 -5.83 3.02 -18.88
N ASP A 259 -5.86 3.43 -17.61
CA ASP A 259 -5.90 4.85 -17.25
C ASP A 259 -4.72 5.61 -17.89
N SER A 260 -5.05 6.62 -18.69
CA SER A 260 -4.09 7.46 -19.43
C SER A 260 -3.12 8.27 -18.55
N GLN A 261 -3.41 8.41 -17.25
CA GLN A 261 -2.52 9.01 -16.26
C GLN A 261 -1.48 8.03 -15.74
N LEU A 262 -1.70 6.72 -15.90
CA LEU A 262 -0.86 5.65 -15.36
C LEU A 262 -0.15 4.82 -16.43
N THR A 263 0.03 5.39 -17.63
CA THR A 263 0.75 4.73 -18.73
C THR A 263 2.19 4.40 -18.32
N TYR A 264 2.59 3.13 -18.46
CA TYR A 264 3.92 2.65 -18.07
C TYR A 264 4.83 2.27 -19.24
N SER A 265 4.34 2.42 -20.46
CA SER A 265 5.06 2.10 -21.70
C SER A 265 4.94 3.24 -22.70
N GLY A 266 5.87 3.28 -23.66
CA GLY A 266 5.95 4.33 -24.68
C GLY A 266 6.79 5.52 -24.25
N THR A 267 7.06 6.42 -25.19
CA THR A 267 7.96 7.58 -25.03
C THR A 267 7.47 8.59 -23.99
N ASN A 268 6.17 8.61 -23.70
CA ASN A 268 5.53 9.51 -22.74
C ASN A 268 4.92 8.76 -21.56
N ALA A 269 5.54 7.64 -21.14
CA ALA A 269 5.11 6.92 -19.94
C ALA A 269 5.06 7.90 -18.74
N LYS A 270 3.94 7.85 -18.01
CA LYS A 270 3.63 8.74 -16.88
C LYS A 270 3.73 8.07 -15.53
N SER A 271 3.93 6.75 -15.51
CA SER A 271 4.03 5.92 -14.32
C SER A 271 5.05 4.82 -14.54
N PRO A 272 5.69 4.28 -13.50
CA PRO A 272 6.21 2.91 -13.56
C PRO A 272 5.07 1.88 -13.68
N TRP A 273 5.42 0.65 -14.04
CA TRP A 273 4.51 -0.49 -13.91
C TRP A 273 4.22 -0.76 -12.43
N LEU A 274 2.95 -0.94 -12.08
CA LEU A 274 2.47 -1.04 -10.69
C LEU A 274 2.01 -2.45 -10.37
N ALA A 275 2.40 -2.93 -9.19
CA ALA A 275 1.80 -4.10 -8.57
C ALA A 275 1.84 -3.96 -7.05
N TRP A 276 1.12 -4.84 -6.37
CA TRP A 276 1.30 -5.01 -4.94
C TRP A 276 2.71 -5.54 -4.68
N GLY A 277 3.44 -4.90 -3.75
CA GLY A 277 4.62 -5.51 -3.15
C GLY A 277 4.20 -6.47 -2.05
N ILE A 278 3.58 -5.92 -1.01
CA ILE A 278 3.03 -6.68 0.11
C ILE A 278 1.77 -5.99 0.62
N TYR A 279 0.69 -6.76 0.78
CA TYR A 279 -0.52 -6.28 1.44
C TYR A 279 -0.42 -6.53 2.95
N LEU A 280 -0.23 -5.45 3.71
CA LEU A 280 0.21 -5.49 5.10
C LEU A 280 -0.92 -5.39 6.11
N TRP A 281 -2.12 -5.01 5.70
CA TRP A 281 -3.19 -4.76 6.67
C TRP A 281 -3.82 -6.06 7.17
N SER A 282 -4.05 -6.14 8.47
CA SER A 282 -4.87 -7.16 9.13
C SER A 282 -5.69 -6.47 10.24
N ASP A 283 -6.68 -7.16 10.80
CA ASP A 283 -7.44 -6.62 11.94
C ASP A 283 -6.66 -6.77 13.27
N GLY A 284 -5.52 -6.09 13.35
CA GLY A 284 -4.55 -6.21 14.43
C GLY A 284 -3.95 -7.61 14.50
N SER A 285 -4.05 -8.25 15.67
CA SER A 285 -3.48 -9.56 15.93
C SER A 285 -4.21 -10.72 15.25
N THR A 286 -5.35 -10.48 14.58
CA THR A 286 -6.05 -11.48 13.77
C THR A 286 -5.29 -11.68 12.45
N PRO A 287 -4.68 -12.86 12.19
CA PRO A 287 -3.95 -13.09 10.96
C PRO A 287 -4.83 -13.08 9.72
N GLN A 288 -4.26 -12.64 8.59
CA GLN A 288 -4.88 -12.89 7.30
C GLN A 288 -4.99 -14.39 7.07
N ILE A 289 -6.09 -14.84 6.46
CA ILE A 289 -6.28 -16.24 6.06
C ILE A 289 -5.33 -16.57 4.90
N THR A 290 -5.21 -15.67 3.93
CA THR A 290 -4.39 -15.85 2.72
C THR A 290 -2.89 -15.81 3.01
N ASN A 291 -2.45 -15.05 4.03
CA ASN A 291 -1.07 -15.03 4.49
C ASN A 291 -1.02 -14.96 6.02
N PRO A 292 -0.98 -16.11 6.71
CA PRO A 292 -1.01 -16.18 8.18
C PRO A 292 0.18 -15.50 8.89
N ASN A 293 1.22 -15.10 8.16
CA ASN A 293 2.34 -14.33 8.71
C ASN A 293 2.03 -12.83 8.84
N VAL A 294 0.94 -12.34 8.24
CA VAL A 294 0.50 -10.96 8.31
C VAL A 294 -0.54 -10.80 9.41
N PHE A 295 -0.05 -10.39 10.58
CA PHE A 295 -0.80 -9.94 11.74
C PHE A 295 0.07 -8.97 12.54
N TRP A 296 -0.55 -8.18 13.42
CA TRP A 296 0.14 -7.18 14.22
C TRP A 296 -0.24 -7.32 15.68
N ASN A 297 0.67 -7.84 16.50
CA ASN A 297 0.48 -7.88 17.95
C ASN A 297 0.79 -6.52 18.56
N CYS A 298 -0.14 -5.91 19.28
CA CYS A 298 0.05 -4.57 19.83
C CYS A 298 1.33 -4.43 20.67
N GLN A 299 1.56 -5.33 21.63
CA GLN A 299 2.71 -5.22 22.55
C GLN A 299 4.06 -5.43 21.86
N THR A 300 4.13 -6.25 20.81
CA THR A 300 5.42 -6.63 20.19
C THR A 300 5.69 -5.89 18.91
N ASP A 301 4.68 -5.66 18.08
CA ASP A 301 4.83 -5.23 16.70
C ASP A 301 4.58 -3.73 16.51
N LEU A 302 3.98 -3.05 17.48
CA LEU A 302 3.64 -1.62 17.42
C LEU A 302 4.40 -0.84 18.49
N ASN A 303 4.64 0.44 18.21
CA ASN A 303 5.18 1.36 19.20
C ASN A 303 4.14 1.58 20.31
N ALA A 304 4.50 1.25 21.55
CA ALA A 304 3.63 1.38 22.71
C ALA A 304 3.16 2.81 22.99
N SER A 305 3.89 3.85 22.53
CA SER A 305 3.50 5.24 22.76
C SER A 305 2.40 5.75 21.83
N ASP A 306 2.25 5.17 20.63
CA ASP A 306 1.33 5.71 19.61
C ASP A 306 0.43 4.67 18.92
N GLY A 307 0.75 3.38 18.98
CA GLY A 307 0.05 2.29 18.29
C GLY A 307 -0.08 2.47 16.77
N THR A 308 0.67 3.41 16.20
CA THR A 308 0.59 3.92 14.82
C THR A 308 1.83 3.53 14.03
N HIS A 309 2.99 3.60 14.66
CA HIS A 309 4.27 3.19 14.10
C HIS A 309 4.55 1.72 14.45
N PRO A 310 5.22 0.97 13.58
CA PRO A 310 5.76 -0.32 13.98
C PRO A 310 6.82 -0.14 15.08
N SER A 311 6.94 -1.13 15.96
CA SER A 311 8.15 -1.29 16.77
C SER A 311 9.32 -1.73 15.89
N ALA A 312 10.54 -1.81 16.43
CA ALA A 312 11.66 -2.42 15.70
C ALA A 312 11.36 -3.87 15.26
N THR A 313 10.67 -4.64 16.11
CA THR A 313 10.24 -6.02 15.81
C THR A 313 9.20 -6.05 14.70
N GLY A 314 8.18 -5.19 14.74
CA GLY A 314 7.18 -5.09 13.69
C GLY A 314 7.77 -4.62 12.36
N ALA A 315 8.69 -3.65 12.39
CA ALA A 315 9.40 -3.18 11.21
C ALA A 315 10.28 -4.29 10.60
N LYS A 316 10.95 -5.09 11.44
CA LYS A 316 11.71 -6.27 10.99
C LYS A 316 10.81 -7.35 10.40
N LYS A 317 9.59 -7.53 10.93
CA LYS A 317 8.56 -8.42 10.36
C LYS A 317 8.22 -8.00 8.92
N VAL A 318 7.98 -6.71 8.68
CA VAL A 318 7.78 -6.16 7.33
C VAL A 318 9.01 -6.39 6.46
N GLY A 319 10.22 -6.14 6.98
CA GLY A 319 11.46 -6.38 6.26
C GLY A 319 11.62 -7.83 5.79
N ASN A 320 11.29 -8.81 6.63
CA ASN A 320 11.28 -10.22 6.25
C ASN A 320 10.24 -10.51 5.15
N LEU A 321 9.03 -9.98 5.27
CA LEU A 321 7.99 -10.12 4.24
C LEU A 321 8.44 -9.54 2.90
N LEU A 322 9.16 -8.41 2.90
CA LEU A 322 9.74 -7.81 1.68
C LEU A 322 10.83 -8.70 1.07
N VAL A 323 11.75 -9.25 1.87
CA VAL A 323 12.77 -10.18 1.37
C VAL A 323 12.12 -11.43 0.78
N THR A 324 11.11 -12.01 1.44
CA THR A 324 10.34 -13.13 0.90
C THR A 324 9.67 -12.75 -0.41
N PHE A 325 9.01 -11.60 -0.48
CA PHE A 325 8.39 -11.12 -1.72
C PHE A 325 9.42 -11.01 -2.85
N PHE A 326 10.50 -10.26 -2.66
CA PHE A 326 11.45 -10.01 -3.73
C PHE A 326 12.19 -11.27 -4.19
N SER A 327 12.41 -12.23 -3.30
CA SER A 327 13.07 -13.51 -3.60
C SER A 327 12.14 -14.60 -4.17
N THR A 328 10.82 -14.37 -4.23
CA THR A 328 9.87 -15.40 -4.69
C THR A 328 8.91 -14.93 -5.78
N ASP A 329 8.62 -13.64 -5.88
CA ASP A 329 7.73 -13.15 -6.94
C ASP A 329 8.44 -13.12 -8.29
N SER A 330 7.83 -13.76 -9.28
CA SER A 330 8.31 -13.80 -10.67
C SER A 330 8.56 -12.42 -11.31
N THR A 331 7.94 -11.34 -10.83
CA THR A 331 8.19 -10.00 -11.35
C THR A 331 9.39 -9.33 -10.68
N SER A 332 9.95 -9.90 -9.60
CA SER A 332 11.12 -9.37 -8.90
C SER A 332 12.34 -10.28 -8.92
N THR A 333 12.16 -11.60 -8.92
CA THR A 333 13.28 -12.54 -8.91
C THR A 333 14.30 -12.31 -10.02
N PRO A 334 13.94 -11.91 -11.27
CA PRO A 334 14.93 -11.69 -12.33
C PRO A 334 15.98 -10.61 -12.03
N TRP A 335 15.68 -9.66 -11.14
CA TRP A 335 16.62 -8.60 -10.75
C TRP A 335 17.05 -8.68 -9.29
N PHE A 336 16.30 -9.40 -8.44
CA PHE A 336 16.64 -9.55 -7.03
C PHE A 336 17.70 -10.63 -6.80
N LEU A 337 17.64 -11.72 -7.57
CA LEU A 337 18.53 -12.87 -7.45
C LEU A 337 19.63 -12.86 -8.53
N GLU A 338 20.71 -13.59 -8.26
CA GLU A 338 21.78 -13.92 -9.24
C GLU A 338 21.43 -15.12 -10.12
#